data_AF-A0A553R755-F1
#
_entry.id   AF-A0A553R755-F1
#
_cell.length_a   1.000
_cell.length_b   1.000
_cell.length_c   1.000
_cell.angle_alpha   90.00
_cell.angle_beta   90.00
_cell.angle_gamma   90.00
#
_symmetry.space_group_name_H-M   'P 1'
#
loop_
_entity.id
_entity.type
_entity.pdbx_description
1 polymer ?
#
loop_
_entity_poly.entity_id
_entity_poly.type
_entity_poly.pdbx_seq_one_letter_code
_entity_poly.pdbx_strand_id
1 'polypeptide(L)'
;MQDCDALEASLSPCFSQADSAMEEVPPPDVGVEEVWSAADGPVSIVEMALDQRSVHFPLVQHHCVLATLLHAAMSFSLRLKPLSLFDSKGKNAFFRDLASIQLLPSGDMDPSLVAVRQEFLMNVLSAWVKALAENEENGMKPQVVENSWSSVCLELSSLLQVNTDMLCRHLVMMEVQDKDILGSQLLVLTGQRLSFSLLHSQSQSKPNMELLARLPPTLCTWLKAMDPSELRCPSVALPQSVRLINKVIEMLPENHAQYSLVLHLLEAVDSFQQEP
;
A
#
# COMPACT_ATOMS: atom_id res chain seq x y z
N MET A 1 18.42 -7.51 -13.42
CA MET A 1 16.99 -7.31 -13.74
C MET A 1 16.28 -8.65 -13.85
N GLN A 2 16.86 -9.67 -14.51
CA GLN A 2 16.36 -11.06 -14.44
C GLN A 2 16.37 -11.67 -13.02
N ASP A 3 17.24 -11.20 -12.11
CA ASP A 3 17.27 -11.69 -10.72
C ASP A 3 16.13 -11.18 -9.83
N CYS A 4 15.43 -10.11 -10.22
CA CYS A 4 14.32 -9.54 -9.44
C CYS A 4 13.04 -10.36 -9.62
N ASP A 5 12.75 -10.80 -10.85
CA ASP A 5 11.56 -11.61 -11.18
C ASP A 5 11.63 -12.99 -10.52
N ALA A 6 12.84 -13.53 -10.36
CA ALA A 6 13.08 -14.81 -9.68
C ALA A 6 12.80 -14.74 -8.16
N LEU A 7 13.09 -13.60 -7.52
CA LEU A 7 12.83 -13.41 -6.10
C LEU A 7 11.31 -13.41 -5.82
N GLU A 8 10.52 -12.84 -6.72
CA GLU A 8 9.09 -12.64 -6.55
C GLU A 8 8.24 -13.90 -6.77
N ALA A 9 8.58 -14.69 -7.80
CA ALA A 9 8.03 -16.04 -7.98
C ALA A 9 8.31 -16.96 -6.76
N SER A 10 9.36 -16.66 -5.99
CA SER A 10 9.71 -17.38 -4.76
C SER A 10 9.02 -16.85 -3.49
N LEU A 11 8.57 -15.58 -3.48
CA LEU A 11 7.98 -14.93 -2.31
C LEU A 11 6.48 -15.24 -2.17
N SER A 12 5.74 -15.33 -3.27
CA SER A 12 4.29 -15.63 -3.28
C SER A 12 3.97 -16.99 -2.59
N PRO A 13 4.70 -18.09 -2.87
CA PRO A 13 4.53 -19.34 -2.12
C PRO A 13 4.93 -19.23 -0.65
N CYS A 14 5.91 -18.39 -0.33
CA CYS A 14 6.39 -18.20 1.04
C CYS A 14 5.37 -17.49 1.94
N PHE A 15 4.55 -16.60 1.38
CA PHE A 15 3.40 -16.04 2.10
C PHE A 15 2.28 -17.06 2.30
N SER A 16 2.03 -17.93 1.31
CA SER A 16 0.96 -18.94 1.37
C SER A 16 1.28 -20.18 2.21
N GLN A 17 2.55 -20.60 2.32
CA GLN A 17 2.96 -21.78 3.10
C GLN A 17 3.10 -21.51 4.61
N ALA A 18 3.04 -20.24 5.04
CA ALA A 18 3.12 -19.88 6.46
C ALA A 18 1.96 -20.44 7.28
N ASP A 19 0.79 -20.61 6.64
CA ASP A 19 -0.44 -21.04 7.28
C ASP A 19 -0.66 -22.56 7.25
N SER A 20 0.15 -23.33 6.50
CA SER A 20 0.04 -24.78 6.56
C SER A 20 0.80 -25.29 7.77
N ALA A 21 0.08 -25.69 8.83
CA ALA A 21 0.61 -26.62 9.82
C ALA A 21 1.20 -27.80 9.05
N MET A 22 2.54 -27.93 9.04
CA MET A 22 3.24 -28.93 8.25
C MET A 22 2.66 -30.30 8.57
N GLU A 23 1.96 -30.86 7.60
CA GLU A 23 1.72 -32.30 7.58
C GLU A 23 3.10 -32.93 7.49
N GLU A 24 3.46 -33.73 8.51
CA GLU A 24 4.74 -34.39 8.60
C GLU A 24 4.80 -35.43 7.47
N VAL A 25 5.29 -35.02 6.29
CA VAL A 25 5.41 -35.91 5.14
C VAL A 25 6.50 -36.92 5.50
N PRO A 26 6.19 -38.23 5.53
CA PRO A 26 7.20 -39.24 5.80
C PRO A 26 8.31 -39.13 4.75
N PRO A 27 9.57 -39.42 5.12
CA PRO A 27 10.67 -39.35 4.17
C PRO A 27 10.36 -40.24 2.96
N PRO A 28 10.63 -39.77 1.73
CA PRO A 28 10.38 -40.56 0.53
C PRO A 28 11.17 -41.87 0.62
N ASP A 29 10.56 -42.97 0.16
CA ASP A 29 11.25 -44.25 0.04
C ASP A 29 12.24 -44.16 -1.14
N VAL A 30 13.53 -44.06 -0.82
CA VAL A 30 14.59 -43.90 -1.82
C VAL A 30 15.24 -45.27 -2.02
N GLY A 31 14.87 -45.93 -3.12
CA GLY A 31 15.54 -47.16 -3.56
C GLY A 31 16.88 -46.85 -4.21
N VAL A 32 17.95 -47.53 -3.79
CA VAL A 32 19.24 -47.55 -4.48
C VAL A 32 19.26 -48.75 -5.42
N GLU A 33 19.49 -48.53 -6.72
CA GLU A 33 19.60 -49.66 -7.66
C GLU A 33 20.87 -50.49 -7.36
N GLU A 34 20.81 -51.81 -7.54
CA GLU A 34 21.94 -52.72 -7.26
C GLU A 34 23.23 -52.31 -7.98
N VAL A 35 23.15 -51.73 -9.19
CA VAL A 35 24.30 -51.22 -9.96
C VAL A 35 25.10 -50.17 -9.20
N TRP A 36 24.46 -49.40 -8.33
CA TRP A 36 25.08 -48.32 -7.55
C TRP A 36 25.42 -48.73 -6.12
N SER A 37 25.01 -49.92 -5.67
CA SER A 37 25.21 -50.41 -4.30
C SER A 37 26.69 -50.60 -3.91
N ALA A 38 27.59 -50.70 -4.89
CA ALA A 38 29.04 -50.84 -4.70
C ALA A 38 29.83 -49.61 -5.18
N ALA A 39 29.13 -48.50 -5.51
CA ALA A 39 29.79 -47.28 -5.95
C ALA A 39 30.39 -46.52 -4.75
N ASP A 40 31.71 -46.43 -4.70
CA ASP A 40 32.41 -45.57 -3.76
C ASP A 40 32.41 -44.12 -4.26
N GLY A 41 31.97 -43.18 -3.42
CA GLY A 41 31.90 -41.77 -3.77
C GLY A 41 31.48 -40.87 -2.59
N PRO A 42 31.39 -39.55 -2.83
CA PRO A 42 30.80 -38.61 -1.88
C PRO A 42 29.34 -38.96 -1.58
N VAL A 43 28.84 -38.54 -0.40
CA VAL A 43 27.44 -38.69 0.01
C VAL A 43 26.51 -38.23 -1.11
N SER A 44 25.49 -39.04 -1.41
CA SER A 44 24.57 -38.72 -2.49
C SER A 44 23.77 -37.46 -2.16
N ILE A 45 23.34 -36.72 -3.19
CA ILE A 45 22.48 -35.54 -3.02
C ILE A 45 21.19 -35.92 -2.27
N VAL A 46 20.70 -37.14 -2.47
CA VAL A 46 19.48 -37.63 -1.82
C VAL A 46 19.71 -37.86 -0.33
N GLU A 47 20.80 -38.51 0.06
CA GLU A 47 21.20 -38.64 1.47
C GLU A 47 21.44 -37.28 2.11
N MET A 48 22.11 -36.35 1.41
CA MET A 48 22.31 -34.98 1.89
C MET A 48 20.99 -34.22 2.07
N ALA A 49 19.99 -34.47 1.22
CA ALA A 49 18.66 -33.87 1.32
C ALA A 49 17.85 -34.44 2.49
N LEU A 50 17.93 -35.75 2.71
CA LEU A 50 17.30 -36.42 3.86
C LEU A 50 17.90 -35.99 5.20
N ASP A 51 19.19 -35.64 5.23
CA ASP A 51 19.88 -35.17 6.44
C ASP A 51 19.68 -33.66 6.72
N GLN A 52 18.93 -32.95 5.86
CA GLN A 52 18.62 -31.53 6.10
C GLN A 52 17.72 -31.36 7.32
N ARG A 53 18.08 -30.41 8.18
CA ARG A 53 17.24 -30.03 9.31
C ARG A 53 15.98 -29.32 8.83
N SER A 54 14.89 -29.52 9.57
CA SER A 54 13.64 -28.79 9.31
C SER A 54 13.87 -27.28 9.43
N VAL A 55 13.30 -26.55 8.47
CA VAL A 55 13.42 -25.10 8.41
C VAL A 55 12.34 -24.47 9.29
N HIS A 56 12.71 -23.49 10.11
CA HIS A 56 11.78 -22.70 10.90
C HIS A 56 11.07 -21.69 10.00
N PHE A 57 9.92 -22.09 9.43
CA PHE A 57 9.19 -21.30 8.44
C PHE A 57 8.89 -19.86 8.85
N PRO A 58 8.47 -19.55 10.10
CA PRO A 58 8.27 -18.16 10.52
C PRO A 58 9.54 -17.31 10.40
N LEU A 59 10.72 -17.91 10.56
CA LEU A 59 11.99 -17.21 10.37
C LEU A 59 12.26 -16.94 8.89
N VAL A 60 11.91 -17.86 7.99
CA VAL A 60 11.98 -17.63 6.54
C VAL A 60 11.06 -16.48 6.15
N GLN A 61 9.80 -16.52 6.57
CA GLN A 61 8.82 -15.45 6.31
C GLN A 61 9.33 -14.09 6.81
N HIS A 62 9.95 -14.05 7.99
CA HIS A 62 10.56 -12.84 8.53
C HIS A 62 11.68 -12.28 7.64
N HIS A 63 12.53 -13.15 7.06
CA HIS A 63 13.54 -12.75 6.07
C HIS A 63 12.93 -12.30 4.74
N CYS A 64 11.88 -12.98 4.28
CA CYS A 64 11.12 -12.61 3.09
C CYS A 64 10.52 -11.21 3.23
N VAL A 65 9.92 -10.88 4.38
CA VAL A 65 9.44 -9.52 4.68
C VAL A 65 10.55 -8.49 4.55
N LEU A 66 11.73 -8.74 5.14
CA LEU A 66 12.88 -7.82 4.99
C LEU A 66 13.31 -7.65 3.53
N ALA A 67 13.40 -8.75 2.77
CA ALA A 67 13.77 -8.72 1.36
C ALA A 67 12.75 -7.92 0.52
N THR A 68 11.45 -8.10 0.75
CA THR A 68 10.39 -7.35 0.06
C THR A 68 10.44 -5.86 0.40
N LEU A 69 10.69 -5.49 1.67
CA LEU A 69 10.83 -4.09 2.08
C LEU A 69 12.05 -3.42 1.42
N LEU A 70 13.17 -4.15 1.32
CA LEU A 70 14.37 -3.71 0.61
C LEU A 70 14.10 -3.55 -0.89
N HIS A 71 13.41 -4.51 -1.50
CA HIS A 71 13.00 -4.44 -2.90
C HIS A 71 12.15 -3.19 -3.16
N ALA A 72 11.12 -2.95 -2.34
CA ALA A 72 10.30 -1.74 -2.45
C ALA A 72 11.13 -0.44 -2.34
N ALA A 73 12.06 -0.39 -1.38
CA ALA A 73 12.91 0.77 -1.20
C ALA A 73 13.83 1.03 -2.41
N MET A 74 14.37 -0.04 -3.01
CA MET A 74 15.19 0.08 -4.23
C MET A 74 14.36 0.47 -5.45
N SER A 75 13.23 -0.20 -5.69
CA SER A 75 12.36 0.04 -6.84
C SER A 75 11.82 1.47 -6.88
N PHE A 76 11.57 2.08 -5.71
CA PHE A 76 11.02 3.43 -5.60
C PHE A 76 12.02 4.46 -5.06
N SER A 77 13.30 4.11 -4.93
CA SER A 77 14.35 4.98 -4.40
C SER A 77 14.00 5.64 -3.05
N LEU A 78 13.34 4.89 -2.17
CA LEU A 78 12.95 5.35 -0.84
C LEU A 78 14.11 5.24 0.15
N ARG A 79 14.25 6.25 1.02
CA ARG A 79 15.20 6.19 2.12
C ARG A 79 14.68 5.26 3.19
N LEU A 80 15.42 4.17 3.44
CA LEU A 80 15.06 3.19 4.45
C LEU A 80 16.30 2.82 5.26
N LYS A 81 16.16 2.77 6.60
CA LYS A 81 17.05 1.99 7.45
C LYS A 81 16.37 0.62 7.62
N PRO A 82 16.79 -0.45 6.93
CA PRO A 82 15.96 -1.65 6.76
C PRO A 82 15.52 -2.27 8.08
N LEU A 83 16.45 -2.30 9.04
CA LEU A 83 16.20 -2.85 10.37
C LEU A 83 15.31 -1.94 11.25
N SER A 84 15.12 -0.65 10.93
CA SER A 84 14.29 0.23 11.78
C SER A 84 12.80 -0.13 11.75
N LEU A 85 12.36 -0.93 10.78
CA LEU A 85 11.00 -1.46 10.69
C LEU A 85 10.78 -2.69 11.58
N PHE A 86 11.79 -3.10 12.35
CA PHE A 86 11.72 -4.26 13.23
C PHE A 86 12.06 -3.87 14.67
N ASP A 87 11.43 -4.55 15.61
CA ASP A 87 11.73 -4.45 17.04
C ASP A 87 13.08 -5.13 17.36
N SER A 88 13.47 -5.11 18.62
CA SER A 88 14.73 -5.74 19.04
C SER A 88 14.75 -7.25 18.80
N LYS A 89 13.63 -7.97 18.97
CA LYS A 89 13.59 -9.42 18.75
C LYS A 89 13.71 -9.74 17.27
N GLY A 90 12.93 -9.07 16.42
CA GLY A 90 13.00 -9.23 14.97
C GLY A 90 14.38 -8.91 14.41
N LYS A 91 15.06 -7.86 14.91
CA LYS A 91 16.44 -7.54 14.54
C LYS A 91 17.42 -8.68 14.84
N ASN A 92 17.29 -9.29 16.01
CA ASN A 92 18.20 -10.35 16.49
C ASN A 92 17.97 -11.71 15.81
N ALA A 93 16.80 -11.89 15.19
CA ALA A 93 16.44 -13.08 14.44
C ALA A 93 17.06 -13.12 13.04
N PHE A 94 17.36 -11.96 12.44
CA PHE A 94 17.97 -11.93 11.10
C PHE A 94 19.35 -12.58 11.07
N PHE A 95 19.65 -13.25 9.96
CA PHE A 95 20.92 -13.90 9.66
C PHE A 95 21.31 -15.03 10.65
N ARG A 96 20.33 -15.53 11.42
CA ARG A 96 20.46 -16.79 12.17
C ARG A 96 20.26 -17.97 11.22
N ASP A 97 20.74 -19.14 11.66
CA ASP A 97 20.46 -20.40 10.96
C ASP A 97 18.95 -20.58 10.81
N LEU A 98 18.48 -20.86 9.58
CA LEU A 98 17.05 -21.01 9.27
C LEU A 98 16.44 -22.23 9.95
N ALA A 99 17.24 -23.22 10.36
CA ALA A 99 16.80 -24.34 11.19
C ALA A 99 16.71 -24.00 12.69
N SER A 100 17.17 -22.81 13.10
CA SER A 100 17.12 -22.40 14.50
C SER A 100 15.74 -21.87 14.88
N ILE A 101 15.24 -22.32 16.03
CA ILE A 101 14.01 -21.79 16.62
C ILE A 101 14.34 -20.40 17.21
N GLN A 102 13.76 -19.35 16.64
CA GLN A 102 13.91 -17.97 17.10
C GLN A 102 12.62 -17.48 17.72
N LEU A 103 12.73 -16.75 18.84
CA LEU A 103 11.58 -16.04 19.40
C LEU A 103 11.30 -14.80 18.54
N LEU A 104 10.34 -14.93 17.64
CA LEU A 104 9.85 -13.81 16.84
C LEU A 104 8.90 -12.92 17.66
N PRO A 105 8.69 -11.66 17.24
CA PRO A 105 7.74 -10.77 17.89
C PRO A 105 6.33 -11.37 17.80
N SER A 106 5.71 -11.59 18.96
CA SER A 106 4.34 -12.08 19.06
C SER A 106 3.58 -11.22 20.07
N GLY A 107 2.45 -10.66 19.67
CA GLY A 107 1.62 -9.76 20.50
C GLY A 107 1.67 -8.30 20.05
N ASP A 108 1.12 -7.42 20.89
CA ASP A 108 0.98 -5.98 20.62
C ASP A 108 2.34 -5.31 20.43
N MET A 109 2.49 -4.68 19.27
CA MET A 109 3.70 -3.95 18.91
C MET A 109 3.66 -2.51 19.43
N ASP A 110 4.83 -1.96 19.69
CA ASP A 110 4.98 -0.54 20.05
C ASP A 110 4.27 0.34 19.00
N PRO A 111 3.28 1.17 19.39
CA PRO A 111 2.54 2.02 18.47
C PRO A 111 3.45 2.94 17.65
N SER A 112 4.59 3.36 18.22
CA SER A 112 5.55 4.21 17.51
C SER A 112 6.21 3.46 16.34
N LEU A 113 6.52 2.17 16.52
CA LEU A 113 7.06 1.32 15.49
C LEU A 113 6.02 1.01 14.40
N VAL A 114 4.77 0.74 14.80
CA VAL A 114 3.66 0.54 13.87
C VAL A 114 3.44 1.79 13.01
N ALA A 115 3.53 2.99 13.60
CA ALA A 115 3.44 4.24 12.85
C ALA A 115 4.53 4.37 11.78
N VAL A 116 5.79 4.04 12.10
CA VAL A 116 6.90 4.07 11.14
C VAL A 116 6.70 3.04 10.00
N ARG A 117 6.18 1.85 10.32
CA ARG A 117 5.84 0.84 9.31
C ARG A 117 4.73 1.31 8.39
N GLN A 118 3.67 1.89 8.95
CA GLN A 118 2.56 2.45 8.19
C GLN A 118 3.03 3.57 7.26
N GLU A 119 3.85 4.50 7.75
CA GLU A 119 4.42 5.57 6.95
C GLU A 119 5.24 5.02 5.77
N PHE A 120 6.08 4.01 6.03
CA PHE A 120 6.87 3.37 4.97
C PHE A 120 5.97 2.74 3.89
N LEU A 121 4.96 1.96 4.27
CA LEU A 121 4.04 1.33 3.30
C LEU A 121 3.24 2.38 2.51
N MET A 122 2.76 3.44 3.16
CA MET A 122 2.09 4.55 2.45
C MET A 122 3.01 5.26 1.47
N ASN A 123 4.30 5.39 1.79
CA ASN A 123 5.31 5.96 0.89
C ASN A 123 5.57 5.05 -0.32
N VAL A 124 5.63 3.73 -0.14
CA VAL A 124 5.71 2.75 -1.23
C VAL A 124 4.51 2.90 -2.17
N LEU A 125 3.29 2.90 -1.61
CA LEU A 125 2.06 3.04 -2.39
C LEU A 125 2.00 4.38 -3.15
N SER A 126 2.40 5.48 -2.50
CA SER A 126 2.50 6.79 -3.14
C SER A 126 3.49 6.81 -4.31
N ALA A 127 4.67 6.22 -4.13
CA ALA A 127 5.69 6.17 -5.16
C ALA A 127 5.27 5.26 -6.32
N TRP A 128 4.61 4.14 -6.02
CA TRP A 128 4.03 3.26 -7.03
C TRP A 128 2.99 3.98 -7.89
N VAL A 129 1.98 4.61 -7.28
CA VAL A 129 0.95 5.38 -8.01
C VAL A 129 1.58 6.49 -8.85
N LYS A 130 2.61 7.16 -8.33
CA LYS A 130 3.35 8.17 -9.10
C LYS A 130 4.04 7.57 -10.32
N ALA A 131 4.71 6.43 -10.17
CA ALA A 131 5.36 5.74 -11.28
C ALA A 131 4.35 5.25 -12.34
N LEU A 132 3.14 4.86 -11.94
CA LEU A 132 2.05 4.53 -12.88
C LEU A 132 1.67 5.74 -13.74
N ALA A 133 1.47 6.90 -13.11
CA ALA A 133 1.10 8.12 -13.81
C ALA A 133 2.18 8.58 -14.80
N GLU A 134 3.46 8.51 -14.41
CA GLU A 134 4.60 8.84 -15.28
C GLU A 134 4.72 7.86 -16.47
N ASN A 135 4.38 6.58 -16.30
CA ASN A 135 4.38 5.61 -17.39
C ASN A 135 3.24 5.84 -18.39
N GLU A 136 2.04 6.21 -17.91
CA GLU A 136 0.91 6.58 -18.78
C GLU A 136 1.25 7.80 -19.64
N GLU A 137 1.88 8.81 -19.07
CA GLU A 137 2.29 10.03 -19.80
C GLU A 137 3.36 9.74 -20.86
N ASN A 138 4.30 8.83 -20.57
CA ASN A 138 5.40 8.47 -21.48
C ASN A 138 5.01 7.44 -22.55
N GLY A 139 3.75 6.97 -22.58
CA GLY A 139 3.28 5.97 -23.55
C GLY A 139 4.00 4.62 -23.46
N MET A 140 4.69 4.37 -22.35
CA MET A 140 5.40 3.12 -22.10
C MET A 140 4.38 2.04 -21.74
N LYS A 141 4.42 0.88 -22.40
CA LYS A 141 3.63 -0.29 -21.93
C LYS A 141 4.05 -0.62 -20.49
N PRO A 142 3.15 -1.14 -19.65
CA PRO A 142 3.44 -1.46 -18.25
C PRO A 142 4.38 -2.68 -18.12
N GLN A 143 5.62 -2.58 -18.60
CA GLN A 143 6.65 -3.59 -18.33
C GLN A 143 7.16 -3.52 -16.88
N VAL A 144 6.91 -2.40 -16.19
CA VAL A 144 7.29 -2.18 -14.78
C VAL A 144 6.16 -2.54 -13.80
N VAL A 145 5.00 -3.01 -14.30
CA VAL A 145 3.78 -3.17 -13.49
C VAL A 145 3.15 -4.55 -13.63
N GLU A 146 3.95 -5.61 -13.79
CA GLU A 146 3.45 -6.96 -13.48
C GLU A 146 3.10 -7.11 -11.99
N ASN A 147 3.62 -6.19 -11.15
CA ASN A 147 3.49 -6.26 -9.71
C ASN A 147 2.50 -5.21 -9.21
N SER A 148 1.35 -5.68 -8.75
CA SER A 148 0.41 -4.84 -8.03
C SER A 148 0.96 -4.57 -6.63
N TRP A 149 1.83 -3.57 -6.47
CA TRP A 149 2.38 -3.19 -5.17
C TRP A 149 1.31 -2.92 -4.10
N SER A 150 0.06 -2.66 -4.52
CA SER A 150 -1.10 -2.69 -3.63
C SER A 150 -1.26 -4.03 -2.90
N SER A 151 -1.30 -5.17 -3.59
CA SER A 151 -1.49 -6.48 -2.94
C SER A 151 -0.31 -6.81 -2.03
N VAL A 152 0.91 -6.54 -2.48
CA VAL A 152 2.13 -6.73 -1.67
C VAL A 152 2.06 -5.90 -0.38
N CYS A 153 1.63 -4.63 -0.45
CA CYS A 153 1.51 -3.81 0.76
C CYS A 153 0.39 -4.27 1.70
N LEU A 154 -0.71 -4.85 1.18
CA LEU A 154 -1.79 -5.41 1.98
C LEU A 154 -1.36 -6.71 2.69
N GLU A 155 -0.57 -7.56 2.05
CA GLU A 155 0.01 -8.73 2.70
C GLU A 155 1.02 -8.32 3.79
N LEU A 156 1.90 -7.37 3.46
CA LEU A 156 2.86 -6.83 4.41
C LEU A 156 2.21 -6.14 5.60
N SER A 157 1.04 -5.51 5.43
CA SER A 157 0.37 -4.83 6.54
C SER A 157 -0.05 -5.82 7.63
N SER A 158 -0.53 -7.01 7.25
CA SER A 158 -0.82 -8.08 8.21
C SER A 158 0.44 -8.50 8.97
N LEU A 159 1.52 -8.80 8.25
CA LEU A 159 2.78 -9.30 8.83
C LEU A 159 3.50 -8.25 9.71
N LEU A 160 3.33 -6.98 9.39
CA LEU A 160 3.90 -5.85 10.12
C LEU A 160 2.96 -5.26 11.17
N GLN A 161 1.75 -5.83 11.32
CA GLN A 161 0.68 -5.36 12.20
C GLN A 161 0.27 -3.90 11.94
N VAL A 162 0.30 -3.48 10.68
CA VAL A 162 -0.23 -2.19 10.23
C VAL A 162 -1.71 -2.35 9.92
N ASN A 163 -2.53 -1.35 10.29
CA ASN A 163 -3.94 -1.35 9.96
C ASN A 163 -4.15 -1.29 8.43
N THR A 164 -4.58 -2.40 7.84
CA THR A 164 -4.86 -2.56 6.40
C THR A 164 -5.83 -1.51 5.87
N ASP A 165 -6.84 -1.12 6.67
CA ASP A 165 -7.83 -0.13 6.27
C ASP A 165 -7.20 1.26 6.01
N MET A 166 -6.10 1.59 6.69
CA MET A 166 -5.36 2.82 6.41
C MET A 166 -4.74 2.82 5.00
N LEU A 167 -4.23 1.66 4.56
CA LEU A 167 -3.65 1.51 3.22
C LEU A 167 -4.74 1.53 2.14
N CYS A 168 -5.86 0.86 2.37
CA CYS A 168 -7.00 0.88 1.46
C CYS A 168 -7.55 2.31 1.28
N ARG A 169 -7.67 3.08 2.37
CA ARG A 169 -8.08 4.50 2.31
C ARG A 169 -7.09 5.35 1.54
N HIS A 170 -5.79 5.15 1.76
CA HIS A 170 -4.73 5.87 1.04
C HIS A 170 -4.77 5.67 -0.48
N LEU A 171 -5.17 4.49 -0.93
CA LEU A 171 -5.36 4.18 -2.36
C LEU A 171 -6.79 4.43 -2.88
N VAL A 172 -7.73 4.81 -2.02
CA VAL A 172 -9.15 4.94 -2.35
C VAL A 172 -9.72 3.62 -2.94
N MET A 173 -9.37 2.49 -2.32
CA MET A 173 -9.84 1.14 -2.73
C MET A 173 -11.28 0.87 -2.29
N MET A 174 -11.97 -0.04 -2.99
CA MET A 174 -13.36 -0.41 -2.68
C MET A 174 -13.53 -1.22 -1.39
N GLU A 175 -12.46 -1.82 -0.88
CA GLU A 175 -12.44 -2.71 0.29
C GLU A 175 -12.33 -1.95 1.63
N VAL A 176 -12.43 -0.62 1.61
CA VAL A 176 -12.41 0.20 2.82
C VAL A 176 -13.59 -0.14 3.72
N GLN A 177 -13.30 -0.44 4.99
CA GLN A 177 -14.30 -0.82 5.99
C GLN A 177 -15.14 0.38 6.41
N ASP A 178 -14.48 1.50 6.70
CA ASP A 178 -15.13 2.73 7.15
C ASP A 178 -15.33 3.71 5.98
N LYS A 179 -16.44 3.53 5.27
CA LYS A 179 -16.82 4.37 4.13
C LYS A 179 -17.16 5.80 4.53
N ASP A 180 -17.62 6.01 5.77
CA ASP A 180 -17.96 7.34 6.28
C ASP A 180 -16.69 8.17 6.45
N ILE A 181 -15.65 7.59 7.08
CA ILE A 181 -14.35 8.26 7.22
C ILE A 181 -13.73 8.55 5.85
N LEU A 182 -13.76 7.58 4.93
CA LEU A 182 -13.25 7.81 3.57
C LEU A 182 -14.02 8.93 2.88
N GLY A 183 -15.35 8.92 2.95
CA GLY A 183 -16.20 9.98 2.39
C GLY A 183 -15.84 11.35 2.94
N SER A 184 -15.65 11.47 4.26
CA SER A 184 -15.20 12.71 4.91
C SER A 184 -13.80 13.15 4.46
N GLN A 185 -12.85 12.23 4.31
CA GLN A 185 -11.49 12.54 3.83
C GLN A 185 -11.50 13.01 2.37
N LEU A 186 -12.28 12.35 1.51
CA LEU A 186 -12.46 12.75 0.11
C LEU A 186 -13.17 14.10 -0.01
N LEU A 187 -14.09 14.43 0.91
CA LEU A 187 -14.74 15.74 0.98
C LEU A 187 -13.72 16.84 1.30
N VAL A 188 -12.83 16.63 2.27
CA VAL A 188 -11.75 17.57 2.59
C VAL A 188 -10.84 17.77 1.38
N LEU A 189 -10.41 16.69 0.73
CA LEU A 189 -9.56 16.75 -0.46
C LEU A 189 -10.23 17.51 -1.61
N THR A 190 -11.52 17.31 -1.82
CA THR A 190 -12.32 18.06 -2.79
C THR A 190 -12.37 19.55 -2.43
N GLY A 191 -12.62 19.87 -1.15
CA GLY A 191 -12.63 21.24 -0.64
C GLY A 191 -11.30 21.96 -0.86
N GLN A 192 -10.18 21.29 -0.56
CA GLN A 192 -8.84 21.83 -0.79
C GLN A 192 -8.58 22.10 -2.29
N ARG A 193 -8.98 21.19 -3.19
CA ARG A 193 -8.84 21.38 -4.65
C ARG A 193 -9.66 22.55 -5.17
N LEU A 194 -10.89 22.69 -4.69
CA LEU A 194 -11.77 23.80 -5.08
C LEU A 194 -11.28 25.13 -4.49
N SER A 195 -10.82 25.13 -3.24
CA SER A 195 -10.18 26.31 -2.61
C SER A 195 -8.94 26.76 -3.39
N PHE A 196 -8.11 25.82 -3.85
CA PHE A 196 -6.99 26.15 -4.73
C PHE A 196 -7.46 26.81 -6.03
N SER A 197 -8.37 26.15 -6.75
CA SER A 197 -8.87 26.60 -8.05
C SER A 197 -9.53 27.99 -7.99
N LEU A 198 -10.34 28.23 -6.96
CA LEU A 198 -11.14 29.45 -6.84
C LEU A 198 -10.39 30.61 -6.16
N LEU A 199 -9.57 30.33 -5.14
CA LEU A 199 -8.98 31.36 -4.28
C LEU A 199 -7.48 31.58 -4.51
N HIS A 200 -6.74 30.53 -4.91
CA HIS A 200 -5.27 30.55 -4.91
C HIS A 200 -4.63 30.44 -6.30
N SER A 201 -5.39 30.07 -7.34
CA SER A 201 -4.87 30.06 -8.71
C SER A 201 -4.49 31.49 -9.13
N GLN A 202 -3.29 31.64 -9.72
CA GLN A 202 -2.82 32.93 -10.26
C GLN A 202 -3.74 33.50 -11.34
N SER A 203 -4.60 32.66 -11.93
CA SER A 203 -5.69 33.06 -12.80
C SER A 203 -6.97 33.31 -12.00
N GLN A 204 -6.98 34.31 -11.10
CA GLN A 204 -8.25 34.85 -10.58
C GLN A 204 -9.01 35.50 -11.74
N SER A 205 -9.76 34.68 -12.47
CA SER A 205 -10.64 35.12 -13.53
C SER A 205 -11.87 35.79 -12.90
N LYS A 206 -12.41 36.82 -13.55
CA LYS A 206 -13.71 37.40 -13.19
C LYS A 206 -14.80 36.35 -12.92
N PRO A 207 -14.96 35.28 -13.74
CA PRO A 207 -15.95 34.24 -13.46
C PRO A 207 -15.73 33.55 -12.10
N ASN A 208 -14.50 33.25 -11.71
CA ASN A 208 -14.24 32.64 -10.38
C ASN A 208 -14.68 33.57 -9.23
N MET A 209 -14.53 34.88 -9.37
CA MET A 209 -14.98 35.86 -8.37
C MET A 209 -16.51 35.98 -8.32
N GLU A 210 -17.18 36.00 -9.47
CA GLU A 210 -18.65 36.04 -9.55
C GLU A 210 -19.27 34.76 -8.98
N LEU A 211 -18.64 33.61 -9.24
CA LEU A 211 -19.01 32.33 -8.69
C LEU A 211 -18.85 32.28 -7.16
N LEU A 212 -17.72 32.76 -6.63
CA LEU A 212 -17.51 32.89 -5.18
C LEU A 212 -18.57 33.77 -4.50
N ALA A 213 -19.05 34.82 -5.18
CA ALA A 213 -20.10 35.70 -4.67
C ALA A 213 -21.49 35.03 -4.64
N ARG A 214 -21.70 33.96 -5.42
CA ARG A 214 -22.96 33.21 -5.50
C ARG A 214 -23.02 32.02 -4.54
N LEU A 215 -21.89 31.63 -3.96
CA LEU A 215 -21.84 30.51 -3.01
C LEU A 215 -22.60 30.84 -1.72
N PRO A 216 -23.29 29.86 -1.11
CA PRO A 216 -23.82 30.00 0.24
C PRO A 216 -22.72 30.44 1.23
N PRO A 217 -23.01 31.34 2.20
CA PRO A 217 -22.00 31.83 3.15
C PRO A 217 -21.29 30.72 3.93
N THR A 218 -22.01 29.64 4.25
CA THR A 218 -21.48 28.45 4.90
C THR A 218 -20.42 27.76 4.06
N LEU A 219 -20.70 27.55 2.78
CA LEU A 219 -19.78 26.92 1.82
C LEU A 219 -18.56 27.81 1.56
N CYS A 220 -18.76 29.11 1.41
CA CYS A 220 -17.67 30.08 1.22
C CYS A 220 -16.72 30.12 2.43
N THR A 221 -17.28 30.10 3.66
CA THR A 221 -16.49 30.05 4.89
C THR A 221 -15.71 28.74 4.99
N TRP A 222 -16.35 27.61 4.67
CA TRP A 222 -15.70 26.30 4.67
C TRP A 222 -14.55 26.21 3.65
N LEU A 223 -14.75 26.66 2.41
CA LEU A 223 -13.71 26.66 1.37
C LEU A 223 -12.51 27.54 1.76
N LYS A 224 -12.76 28.70 2.38
CA LYS A 224 -11.68 29.57 2.88
C LYS A 224 -10.89 28.95 4.03
N ALA A 225 -11.48 28.03 4.78
CA ALA A 225 -10.81 27.30 5.86
C ALA A 225 -10.01 26.09 5.35
N MET A 226 -10.16 25.70 4.09
CA MET A 226 -9.36 24.64 3.49
C MET A 226 -7.94 25.15 3.22
N ASP A 227 -6.94 24.34 3.57
CA ASP A 227 -5.53 24.61 3.26
C ASP A 227 -5.08 23.78 2.05
N PRO A 228 -4.86 24.40 0.87
CA PRO A 228 -4.38 23.67 -0.30
C PRO A 228 -2.90 23.29 -0.26
N SER A 229 -2.10 23.81 0.68
CA SER A 229 -0.66 23.53 0.77
C SER A 229 -0.35 22.06 1.08
N GLU A 230 -1.32 21.34 1.64
CA GLU A 230 -1.24 19.91 1.91
C GLU A 230 -1.41 19.05 0.65
N LEU A 231 -1.93 19.62 -0.45
CA LEU A 231 -2.17 18.88 -1.68
C LEU A 231 -0.87 18.71 -2.49
N ARG A 232 -0.54 17.46 -2.82
CA ARG A 232 0.52 17.15 -3.79
C ARG A 232 0.15 17.57 -5.23
N CYS A 233 -1.13 17.48 -5.57
CA CYS A 233 -1.66 17.87 -6.88
C CYS A 233 -2.88 18.79 -6.68
N PRO A 234 -2.64 20.11 -6.51
CA PRO A 234 -3.70 21.08 -6.27
C PRO A 234 -4.42 21.51 -7.56
N SER A 235 -3.71 21.51 -8.70
CA SER A 235 -4.24 21.94 -10.00
C SER A 235 -4.90 20.77 -10.74
N VAL A 236 -6.18 20.54 -10.46
CA VAL A 236 -6.97 19.45 -11.04
C VAL A 236 -8.16 20.01 -11.82
N ALA A 237 -8.46 19.43 -12.98
CA ALA A 237 -9.58 19.86 -13.82
C ALA A 237 -10.92 19.68 -13.08
N LEU A 238 -11.79 20.68 -13.16
CA LEU A 238 -13.06 20.71 -12.43
C LEU A 238 -13.94 19.45 -12.59
N PRO A 239 -14.06 18.83 -13.78
CA PRO A 239 -14.83 17.59 -13.93
C PRO A 239 -14.31 16.42 -13.07
N GLN A 240 -13.01 16.38 -12.77
CA GLN A 240 -12.44 15.36 -11.89
C GLN A 240 -12.85 15.61 -10.43
N SER A 241 -12.95 16.88 -10.01
CA SER A 241 -13.49 17.25 -8.70
C SER A 241 -14.99 16.90 -8.60
N VAL A 242 -15.78 17.09 -9.66
CA VAL A 242 -17.20 16.66 -9.70
C VAL A 242 -17.36 15.16 -9.53
N ARG A 243 -16.55 14.36 -10.24
CA ARG A 243 -16.56 12.90 -10.09
C ARG A 243 -16.26 12.48 -8.65
N LEU A 244 -15.37 13.21 -7.98
CA LEU A 244 -15.06 12.96 -6.58
C LEU A 244 -16.23 13.31 -5.65
N ILE A 245 -16.89 14.44 -5.86
CA ILE A 245 -18.10 14.83 -5.11
C ILE A 245 -19.18 13.77 -5.23
N ASN A 246 -19.48 13.30 -6.45
CA ASN A 246 -20.45 12.25 -6.67
C ASN A 246 -20.08 10.97 -5.92
N LYS A 247 -18.79 10.63 -5.85
CA LYS A 247 -18.35 9.47 -5.08
C LYS A 247 -18.51 9.65 -3.57
N VAL A 248 -18.31 10.86 -3.05
CA VAL A 248 -18.58 11.19 -1.65
C VAL A 248 -20.07 11.03 -1.32
N ILE A 249 -20.97 11.44 -2.21
CA ILE A 249 -22.43 11.27 -2.04
C ILE A 249 -22.80 9.79 -1.94
N GLU A 250 -22.17 8.93 -2.74
CA GLU A 250 -22.39 7.47 -2.68
C GLU A 250 -21.86 6.83 -1.38
N MET A 251 -20.87 7.46 -0.73
CA MET A 251 -20.22 6.93 0.48
C MET A 251 -20.88 7.41 1.76
N LEU A 252 -21.27 8.69 1.84
CA LEU A 252 -21.82 9.28 3.06
C LEU A 252 -23.34 9.05 3.14
N PRO A 253 -23.86 8.55 4.28
CA PRO A 253 -25.30 8.39 4.45
C PRO A 253 -26.01 9.74 4.62
N GLU A 254 -27.29 9.81 4.27
CA GLU A 254 -28.07 11.07 4.28
C GLU A 254 -28.16 11.73 5.66
N ASN A 255 -28.08 10.94 6.73
CA ASN A 255 -28.09 11.41 8.12
C ASN A 255 -26.71 11.87 8.61
N HIS A 256 -25.65 11.76 7.80
CA HIS A 256 -24.30 12.17 8.17
C HIS A 256 -24.22 13.69 8.33
N ALA A 257 -23.48 14.15 9.33
CA ALA A 257 -23.38 15.58 9.67
C ALA A 257 -22.86 16.46 8.52
N GLN A 258 -22.06 15.87 7.62
CA GLN A 258 -21.49 16.56 6.46
C GLN A 258 -22.33 16.42 5.18
N TYR A 259 -23.40 15.61 5.17
CA TYR A 259 -24.13 15.30 3.94
C TYR A 259 -24.71 16.55 3.26
N SER A 260 -25.27 17.48 4.04
CA SER A 260 -25.79 18.76 3.53
C SER A 260 -24.71 19.64 2.89
N LEU A 261 -23.48 19.58 3.39
CA LEU A 261 -22.34 20.30 2.82
C LEU A 261 -21.99 19.74 1.43
N VAL A 262 -22.03 18.42 1.26
CA VAL A 262 -21.76 17.76 -0.02
C VAL A 262 -22.80 18.14 -1.07
N LEU A 263 -24.08 18.20 -0.70
CA LEU A 263 -25.15 18.62 -1.60
C LEU A 263 -24.97 20.08 -2.06
N HIS A 264 -24.70 21.00 -1.13
CA HIS A 264 -24.41 22.39 -1.50
C HIS A 264 -23.16 22.51 -2.40
N LEU A 265 -22.16 21.65 -2.18
CA LEU A 265 -20.96 21.61 -3.00
C LEU A 265 -21.26 21.12 -4.42
N LEU A 266 -22.10 20.10 -4.57
CA LEU A 266 -22.54 19.60 -5.88
C LEU A 266 -23.31 20.69 -6.65
N GLU A 267 -24.30 21.32 -6.00
CA GLU A 267 -25.07 22.43 -6.59
C GLU A 267 -24.18 23.59 -7.04
N ALA A 268 -23.19 23.94 -6.21
CA ALA A 268 -22.21 24.97 -6.54
C ALA A 268 -21.37 24.60 -7.77
N VAL A 269 -20.88 23.37 -7.85
CA VAL A 269 -20.04 22.95 -8.97
C VAL A 269 -20.83 22.74 -10.26
N ASP A 270 -22.09 22.30 -10.19
CA ASP A 270 -22.97 22.24 -11.36
C ASP A 270 -23.19 23.64 -11.96
N SER A 271 -23.30 24.67 -11.11
CA SER A 271 -23.37 26.06 -11.57
C SER A 271 -22.10 26.52 -12.28
N PHE A 272 -20.94 25.95 -11.94
CA PHE A 272 -19.66 26.24 -12.60
C PHE A 272 -19.55 25.60 -14.00
N GLN A 273 -20.30 24.51 -14.26
CA GLN A 273 -20.31 23.84 -15.56
C GLN A 273 -21.28 24.48 -16.57
N GLN A 274 -22.23 25.31 -16.11
CA GLN A 274 -23.26 25.94 -16.95
C GLN A 274 -22.84 27.28 -17.56
N GLU A 275 -21.63 27.78 -17.29
CA GLU A 275 -21.09 28.96 -17.98
C GLU A 275 -20.38 28.57 -19.30
N PRO A 276 -20.76 29.18 -20.44
CA PRO A 276 -20.14 28.94 -21.75
C PRO A 276 -18.74 29.53 -21.90
#